data_AF-A0A962H3C1-F1
#
_entry.id   AF-A0A962H3C1-F1
#
_cell.length_a   1.000
_cell.length_b   1.000
_cell.length_c   1.000
_cell.angle_alpha   90.00
_cell.angle_beta   90.00
_cell.angle_gamma   90.00
#
_symmetry.space_group_name_H-M   'P 1'
#
loop_
_entity.id
_entity.type
_entity.pdbx_description
1 polymer ?
#
loop_
_entity_poly.entity_id
_entity_poly.type
_entity_poly.pdbx_seq_one_letter_code
_entity_poly.pdbx_strand_id
1 'polypeptide(L)'
;RLADKPYQWEIATARLADMANVEKMLPRDFITEDGFGITEKCRAYMQPLIEGEAYPPYENGLPKYVRLQKKMLDKKLPKFDI
;
A
#
# COMPACT_ATOMS: atom_id res chain seq x y z
N ARG A 1 11.69 -6.32 -2.18
CA ARG A 1 12.24 -6.83 -0.90
C ARG A 1 13.67 -7.26 -1.17
N LEU A 2 14.63 -6.78 -0.38
CA LEU A 2 16.06 -7.06 -0.52
C LEU A 2 16.54 -8.06 0.53
N ALA A 3 16.05 -7.96 1.77
CA ALA A 3 16.40 -8.85 2.87
C ALA A 3 15.22 -9.06 3.85
N ASP A 4 15.30 -10.15 4.62
CA ASP A 4 14.25 -10.57 5.56
C ASP A 4 14.57 -10.24 7.01
N LYS A 5 15.84 -10.38 7.43
CA LYS A 5 16.32 -10.12 8.80
C LYS A 5 17.72 -9.47 8.75
N PRO A 6 17.83 -8.14 8.90
CA PRO A 6 16.74 -7.16 9.02
C PRO A 6 15.91 -7.05 7.73
N TYR A 7 14.65 -6.62 7.83
CA TYR A 7 13.83 -6.37 6.66
C TYR A 7 14.36 -5.16 5.89
N GLN A 8 14.59 -5.32 4.58
CA GLN A 8 15.08 -4.25 3.70
C GLN A 8 14.29 -4.20 2.40
N TRP A 9 14.08 -2.98 1.90
CA TRP A 9 13.36 -2.73 0.66
C TRP A 9 13.95 -1.51 -0.06
N GLU A 10 13.64 -1.40 -1.34
CA GLU A 10 14.03 -0.29 -2.20
C GLU A 10 12.89 0.06 -3.16
N ILE A 11 12.99 1.24 -3.78
CA ILE A 11 12.10 1.66 -4.85
C ILE A 11 12.63 1.07 -6.16
N ALA A 12 11.76 0.38 -6.89
CA ALA A 12 12.08 -0.21 -8.19
C ALA A 12 11.13 0.29 -9.29
N THR A 13 11.54 0.15 -10.54
CA THR A 13 10.74 0.50 -11.71
C THR A 13 10.28 -0.77 -12.44
N ALA A 14 9.11 -0.72 -13.06
CA ALA A 14 8.57 -1.79 -13.89
C ALA A 14 7.88 -1.18 -15.12
N ARG A 15 7.89 -1.89 -16.25
CA ARG A 15 7.20 -1.42 -17.46
C ARG A 15 5.70 -1.60 -17.28
N LEU A 16 4.91 -0.62 -17.72
CA LEU A 16 3.44 -0.69 -17.65
C LEU A 16 2.88 -1.94 -18.34
N ALA A 17 3.46 -2.33 -19.48
CA ALA A 17 3.06 -3.50 -20.25
C ALA A 17 3.19 -4.82 -19.44
N ASP A 18 4.13 -4.89 -18.51
CA ASP A 18 4.35 -6.08 -17.67
C ASP A 18 3.36 -6.15 -16.48
N MET A 19 2.63 -5.05 -16.21
CA MET A 19 1.77 -4.91 -15.03
C MET A 19 0.27 -4.81 -15.36
N ALA A 20 -0.08 -4.40 -16.58
CA ALA A 20 -1.44 -3.96 -16.94
C ALA A 20 -2.56 -5.00 -16.68
N ASN A 21 -2.24 -6.30 -16.56
CA ASN A 21 -3.21 -7.37 -16.27
C ASN A 21 -2.68 -8.39 -15.25
N VAL A 22 -1.74 -8.00 -14.38
CA VAL A 22 -1.12 -8.90 -13.41
C VAL A 22 -1.58 -8.56 -11.99
N GLU A 23 -2.15 -9.54 -11.30
CA GLU A 23 -2.55 -9.43 -9.90
C GLU A 23 -1.64 -10.27 -9.00
N LYS A 24 -1.43 -9.79 -7.77
CA LYS A 24 -0.74 -10.57 -6.74
C LYS A 24 -1.77 -11.34 -5.92
N MET A 25 -2.01 -12.59 -6.31
CA MET A 25 -2.88 -13.51 -5.59
C MET A 25 -2.27 -13.88 -4.23
N LEU A 26 -3.12 -14.13 -3.23
CA LEU A 26 -2.70 -14.68 -1.94
C LEU A 26 -2.16 -16.10 -2.15
N PRO A 27 -0.89 -16.39 -1.84
CA PRO A 27 -0.33 -17.73 -2.01
C PRO A 27 -1.10 -18.76 -1.17
N ARG A 28 -1.37 -19.95 -1.72
CA ARG A 28 -2.11 -21.01 -0.99
C ARG A 28 -1.40 -21.44 0.29
N ASP A 29 -0.06 -21.42 0.27
CA ASP A 29 0.79 -21.78 1.41
C ASP A 29 0.88 -20.70 2.49
N PHE A 30 0.17 -19.58 2.32
CA PHE A 30 -0.03 -18.59 3.38
C PHE A 30 -1.20 -18.98 4.30
N ILE A 31 -2.07 -19.89 3.87
CA ILE A 31 -3.25 -20.32 4.60
C ILE A 31 -2.99 -21.72 5.16
N THR A 32 -3.37 -21.96 6.42
CA THR A 32 -3.29 -23.28 7.07
C THR A 32 -4.09 -24.35 6.31
N GLU A 33 -3.84 -25.62 6.62
CA GLU A 33 -4.51 -26.74 5.95
C GLU A 33 -6.03 -26.72 6.16
N ASP A 34 -6.47 -26.35 7.37
CA ASP A 34 -7.89 -26.19 7.74
C ASP A 34 -8.58 -24.99 7.07
N GLY A 35 -7.82 -24.08 6.46
CA GLY A 35 -8.34 -22.91 5.76
C GLY A 35 -8.69 -21.70 6.64
N PHE A 36 -8.51 -21.77 7.96
CA PHE A 36 -8.98 -20.73 8.90
C PHE A 36 -7.87 -19.89 9.55
N GLY A 37 -6.61 -20.16 9.23
CA GLY A 37 -5.46 -19.48 9.82
C GLY A 37 -4.38 -19.10 8.82
N ILE A 38 -3.38 -18.35 9.29
CA ILE A 38 -2.18 -18.03 8.54
C ILE A 38 -1.03 -18.96 8.91
N THR A 39 -0.15 -19.25 7.95
CA THR A 39 1.08 -20.02 8.20
C THR A 39 2.22 -19.12 8.71
N GLU A 40 3.29 -19.73 9.22
CA GLU A 40 4.51 -19.00 9.57
C GLU A 40 5.15 -18.28 8.37
N LYS A 41 4.98 -18.82 7.15
CA LYS A 41 5.42 -18.16 5.92
C LYS A 41 4.66 -16.85 5.70
N CYS A 42 3.34 -16.87 5.91
CA CYS A 42 2.51 -15.67 5.84
C CYS A 42 2.92 -14.66 6.91
N ARG A 43 3.14 -15.11 8.16
CA ARG A 43 3.60 -14.27 9.26
C ARG A 43 4.94 -13.59 8.93
N ALA A 44 5.93 -14.35 8.45
CA ALA A 44 7.24 -13.82 8.08
C ALA A 44 7.19 -12.79 6.93
N TYR A 45 6.19 -12.91 6.04
CA TYR A 45 5.95 -11.95 4.97
C TYR A 45 5.24 -10.68 5.46
N MET A 46 4.21 -10.82 6.28
CA MET A 46 3.34 -9.71 6.70
C MET A 46 3.87 -8.90 7.88
N GLN A 47 4.51 -9.54 8.85
CA GLN A 47 5.00 -8.91 10.08
C GLN A 47 5.86 -7.65 9.81
N PRO A 48 6.86 -7.64 8.90
CA PRO A 48 7.66 -6.44 8.66
C PRO A 48 6.88 -5.31 7.94
N LEU A 49 5.72 -5.60 7.34
CA LEU A 49 4.93 -4.60 6.63
C LEU A 49 4.12 -3.69 7.57
N ILE A 50 3.93 -4.12 8.81
CA ILE A 50 3.21 -3.39 9.86
C ILE A 50 4.14 -2.87 10.96
N GLU A 51 5.45 -3.01 10.77
CA GLU A 51 6.44 -2.62 11.76
C GLU A 51 6.59 -1.09 11.83
N GLY A 52 6.58 -0.56 13.05
CA GLY A 52 6.70 0.87 13.33
C GLY A 52 5.36 1.59 13.50
N GLU A 53 5.41 2.71 14.21
CA GLU A 53 4.25 3.57 14.47
C GLU A 53 4.53 4.99 13.96
N ALA A 54 3.58 5.56 13.23
CA ALA A 54 3.69 6.89 12.63
C ALA A 54 2.48 7.76 13.01
N TYR A 55 2.42 8.17 14.28
CA TYR A 55 1.32 8.98 14.79
C TYR A 55 1.27 10.37 14.12
N PRO A 56 0.07 10.88 13.78
CA PRO A 56 -0.07 12.24 13.24
C PRO A 56 0.19 13.30 14.33
N PRO A 57 0.44 14.56 13.96
CA PRO A 57 0.41 15.66 14.92
C PRO A 57 -1.00 15.84 15.52
N TYR A 58 -1.09 16.29 16.77
CA TYR A 58 -2.36 16.52 17.49
C TYR A 58 -2.57 18.01 17.83
N GLU A 59 -3.83 18.44 17.84
CA GLU A 59 -4.26 19.78 18.25
C GLU A 59 -5.57 19.65 19.05
N ASN A 60 -5.61 20.21 20.27
CA ASN A 60 -6.76 20.13 21.18
C ASN A 60 -7.28 18.69 21.41
N GLY A 61 -6.36 17.72 21.53
CA GLY A 61 -6.70 16.31 21.77
C GLY A 61 -7.15 15.51 20.53
N LEU A 62 -7.16 16.12 19.34
CA LEU A 62 -7.57 15.48 18.09
C LEU A 62 -6.43 15.45 17.05
N PRO A 63 -6.34 14.42 16.19
CA PRO A 63 -5.40 14.42 15.06
C PRO A 63 -5.60 15.61 14.12
N LYS A 64 -4.52 16.32 13.83
CA LYS A 64 -4.50 17.47 12.93
C LYS A 64 -4.35 17.01 11.47
N TYR A 65 -5.47 16.66 10.84
CA TYR A 65 -5.50 16.33 9.41
C TYR A 65 -5.51 17.59 8.53
N VAL A 66 -4.83 17.52 7.39
CA VAL A 66 -4.79 18.64 6.43
C VAL A 66 -6.08 18.70 5.60
N ARG A 67 -6.58 19.91 5.33
CA ARG A 67 -7.64 20.16 4.34
C ARG A 67 -7.07 20.98 3.18
N LEU A 68 -7.08 20.38 1.99
CA LEU A 68 -6.62 21.07 0.78
C LEU A 68 -7.67 22.07 0.29
N GLN A 69 -7.21 23.21 -0.24
CA GLN A 69 -8.09 24.25 -0.80
C GLN A 69 -8.78 23.82 -2.09
N LYS A 70 -8.22 22.84 -2.83
CA LYS A 70 -8.75 22.32 -4.10
C LYS A 70 -9.09 23.44 -5.11
N LYS A 71 -8.23 24.45 -5.22
CA LYS A 71 -8.39 25.55 -6.18
C LYS A 71 -8.37 25.00 -7.60
N MET A 72 -9.44 25.27 -8.35
CA MET A 72 -9.56 24.87 -9.75
C MET A 72 -8.78 25.84 -10.64
N LEU A 73 -8.17 25.31 -11.69
CA LEU A 73 -7.59 26.12 -12.76
C LEU A 73 -8.65 26.45 -13.81
N ASP A 74 -8.45 27.55 -14.52
CA ASP A 74 -9.29 27.91 -15.65
C ASP A 74 -9.24 26.84 -16.74
N LYS A 75 -10.41 26.50 -17.28
CA LYS A 75 -10.54 25.50 -18.34
C LYS A 75 -9.98 26.07 -19.65
N LYS A 76 -9.15 25.28 -20.33
CA LYS A 76 -8.60 25.63 -21.65
C LYS A 76 -9.29 24.93 -22.82
N LEU A 77 -10.08 23.90 -22.54
CA LEU A 77 -10.74 23.07 -23.54
C LEU A 77 -12.26 23.11 -23.34
N PRO A 78 -13.05 22.91 -24.42
CA PRO A 78 -14.48 22.68 -24.33
C PRO A 78 -14.83 21.48 -23.45
N LYS A 79 -16.11 21.37 -23.08
CA LYS A 79 -16.63 20.20 -22.38
C LYS A 79 -16.42 18.94 -23.22
N PHE A 80 -15.93 17.86 -22.61
CA PHE A 80 -15.85 16.54 -23.23
C PHE A 80 -17.17 15.81 -23.01
N ASP A 81 -17.84 15.42 -24.09
CA ASP A 81 -19.03 14.57 -24.09
C ASP A 81 -18.63 13.15 -24.54
N ILE A 82 -19.22 12.12 -23.92
CA ILE A 82 -18.95 10.69 -24.16
C ILE A 82 -19.95 10.15 -25.18
#